data_AF-A0A7X6ZRR6-F1
#
_entry.id   AF-A0A7X6ZRR6-F1
#
_cell.length_a   1.000
_cell.length_b   1.000
_cell.length_c   1.000
_cell.angle_alpha   90.00
_cell.angle_beta   90.00
_cell.angle_gamma   90.00
#
_symmetry.space_group_name_H-M   'P 1'
#
loop_
_entity.id
_entity.type
_entity.pdbx_description
1 polymer ?
#
loop_
_entity_poly.entity_id
_entity_poly.type
_entity_poly.pdbx_seq_one_letter_code
_entity_poly.pdbx_strand_id
1 'polypeptide(L)'
;MDKPMWKILAFMLCAVLLFLFPLMTILDRQDDVAYNIVLTECNRFVDACRDTGYITPDMYSEFINRIGATGNTYNVRLSHIKRSVNPVYNQIGGGLTFSDEYEITHINHGEYDILNVLYPKNTSVSVNDKTRRYDMGMGDLFFVEVKNNGKTMATAIRDMMFFKDTDSPAIFVRSGGMVRNETY
;
A
#
# COMPACT_ATOMS: atom_id res chain seq x y z
N MET A 1 -9.81 -17.23 -60.14
CA MET A 1 -8.42 -17.28 -59.65
C MET A 1 -8.44 -16.89 -58.18
N ASP A 2 -8.63 -17.87 -57.31
CA ASP A 2 -8.67 -17.64 -55.86
C ASP A 2 -7.29 -17.20 -55.41
N LYS A 3 -7.14 -15.95 -55.00
CA LYS A 3 -5.85 -15.39 -54.61
C LYS A 3 -5.39 -16.05 -53.30
N PRO A 4 -4.37 -16.93 -53.30
CA PRO A 4 -3.93 -17.65 -52.10
C PRO A 4 -3.37 -16.72 -51.01
N MET A 5 -3.07 -15.46 -51.36
CA MET A 5 -2.61 -14.41 -50.43
C MET A 5 -3.51 -14.23 -49.20
N TRP A 6 -4.84 -14.22 -49.35
CA TRP A 6 -5.73 -14.08 -48.19
C TRP A 6 -5.66 -15.30 -47.27
N LYS A 7 -5.50 -16.51 -47.82
CA LYS A 7 -5.37 -17.75 -47.04
C LYS A 7 -4.05 -17.77 -46.25
N ILE A 8 -2.95 -17.34 -46.88
CA ILE A 8 -1.64 -17.22 -46.23
C ILE A 8 -1.69 -16.18 -45.10
N LEU A 9 -2.31 -15.02 -45.35
CA LEU A 9 -2.51 -13.98 -44.34
C LEU A 9 -3.40 -14.46 -43.18
N ALA A 10 -4.50 -15.15 -43.47
CA ALA A 10 -5.38 -15.71 -42.45
C ALA A 10 -4.68 -16.78 -41.60
N PHE A 11 -3.85 -17.62 -42.22
CA PHE A 11 -3.05 -18.63 -41.51
C PHE A 11 -2.01 -17.97 -40.58
N MET A 12 -1.30 -16.95 -41.07
CA MET A 12 -0.36 -16.18 -40.25
C MET A 12 -1.07 -15.52 -39.06
N LEU A 13 -2.22 -14.90 -39.29
CA LEU A 13 -3.02 -14.28 -38.24
C LEU A 13 -3.46 -15.32 -37.19
N CYS A 14 -3.94 -16.49 -37.63
CA CYS A 14 -4.29 -17.59 -36.74
C CYS A 14 -3.11 -18.04 -35.88
N ALA A 15 -1.93 -18.21 -36.48
CA ALA A 15 -0.72 -18.61 -35.75
C ALA A 15 -0.34 -17.58 -34.67
N VAL A 16 -0.46 -16.28 -34.97
CA VAL A 16 -0.22 -15.21 -33.99
C VAL A 16 -1.26 -15.25 -32.87
N LEU A 17 -2.55 -15.40 -33.18
CA LEU A 17 -3.62 -15.48 -32.19
C LEU A 17 -3.46 -16.68 -31.23
N LEU A 18 -3.03 -17.83 -31.75
CA LEU A 18 -2.74 -19.02 -30.96
C LEU A 18 -1.59 -18.82 -29.96
N PHE A 19 -0.68 -17.87 -30.20
CA PHE A 19 0.36 -17.51 -29.26
C PHE A 19 -0.06 -16.40 -28.28
N LEU A 20 -0.80 -15.39 -28.78
CA LEU A 20 -1.23 -14.26 -27.97
C LEU A 20 -2.21 -14.65 -26.86
N PHE A 21 -3.14 -15.58 -27.14
CA PHE A 21 -4.14 -15.97 -26.15
C PHE A 21 -3.54 -16.68 -24.91
N PRO A 22 -2.67 -17.71 -25.06
CA PRO A 22 -1.94 -18.28 -23.93
C PRO A 22 -1.05 -17.27 -23.21
N LEU A 23 -0.39 -16.38 -23.95
CA LEU A 23 0.46 -15.34 -23.36
C LEU A 23 -0.34 -14.41 -22.44
N MET A 24 -1.50 -13.92 -22.90
CA MET A 24 -2.38 -13.09 -22.07
C MET A 24 -2.83 -13.83 -20.80
N THR A 25 -3.19 -15.11 -20.93
CA THR A 25 -3.61 -15.92 -19.78
C THR A 25 -2.50 -16.07 -18.74
N ILE A 26 -1.25 -16.22 -19.18
CA ILE A 26 -0.09 -16.31 -18.27
C ILE A 26 0.15 -14.98 -17.58
N LEU A 27 0.04 -13.86 -18.30
CA LEU A 27 0.24 -12.52 -17.72
C LEU A 27 -0.85 -12.14 -16.75
N ASP A 28 -2.12 -12.44 -17.05
CA ASP A 28 -3.24 -12.23 -16.11
C ASP A 28 -3.00 -13.05 -14.82
N ARG A 29 -2.54 -14.31 -14.94
CA ARG A 29 -2.16 -15.12 -13.76
C ARG A 29 -0.98 -14.55 -13.00
N GLN A 30 -0.01 -13.95 -13.68
CA GLN A 30 1.13 -13.31 -13.03
C GLN A 30 0.68 -12.10 -12.21
N ASP A 31 -0.26 -11.31 -12.73
CA ASP A 31 -0.87 -10.19 -12.01
C ASP A 31 -1.68 -10.67 -10.79
N ASP A 32 -2.45 -11.76 -10.92
CA ASP A 32 -3.18 -12.37 -9.79
C ASP A 32 -2.22 -12.86 -8.68
N VAL A 33 -1.12 -13.50 -9.06
CA VAL A 33 -0.09 -13.94 -8.10
C VAL A 33 0.55 -12.73 -7.42
N ALA A 34 0.90 -11.70 -8.17
CA ALA A 34 1.46 -10.46 -7.62
C ALA A 34 0.47 -9.79 -6.65
N TYR A 35 -0.82 -9.72 -6.99
CA TYR A 35 -1.87 -9.21 -6.12
C TYR A 35 -1.92 -9.96 -4.78
N ASN A 36 -1.94 -11.29 -4.81
CA ASN A 36 -2.02 -12.12 -3.61
C ASN A 36 -0.77 -11.99 -2.73
N ILE A 37 0.42 -11.88 -3.34
CA ILE A 37 1.67 -11.61 -2.61
C ILE A 37 1.57 -10.25 -1.91
N VAL A 38 1.21 -9.19 -2.64
CA VAL A 38 1.09 -7.84 -2.07
C VAL A 38 0.04 -7.81 -0.95
N LEU A 39 -1.11 -8.47 -1.12
CA LEU A 39 -2.13 -8.58 -0.09
C LEU A 39 -1.62 -9.28 1.17
N THR A 40 -0.93 -10.40 1.00
CA THR A 40 -0.38 -11.17 2.12
C THR A 40 0.70 -10.38 2.86
N GLU A 41 1.61 -9.75 2.13
CA GLU A 41 2.68 -8.92 2.68
C GLU A 41 2.16 -7.67 3.38
N CYS A 42 1.13 -7.03 2.80
CA CYS A 42 0.46 -5.87 3.39
C CYS A 42 -0.23 -6.26 4.70
N ASN A 43 -0.96 -7.38 4.73
CA ASN A 43 -1.56 -7.89 5.96
C ASN A 43 -0.51 -8.23 7.01
N ARG A 44 0.58 -8.91 6.63
CA ARG A 44 1.66 -9.24 7.57
C ARG A 44 2.29 -7.98 8.17
N PHE A 45 2.55 -6.96 7.36
CA PHE A 45 3.11 -5.69 7.82
C PHE A 45 2.14 -4.96 8.76
N VAL A 46 0.86 -4.85 8.38
CA VAL A 46 -0.18 -4.22 9.20
C VAL A 46 -0.36 -4.94 10.52
N ASP A 47 -0.48 -6.27 10.51
CA ASP A 47 -0.67 -7.06 11.74
C ASP A 47 0.56 -6.96 12.64
N ALA A 48 1.77 -7.02 12.09
CA ALA A 48 2.99 -6.80 12.87
C ALA A 48 2.98 -5.40 13.53
N CYS A 49 2.66 -4.34 12.79
CA CYS A 49 2.59 -2.98 13.34
C CYS A 49 1.49 -2.83 14.41
N ARG A 50 0.36 -3.52 14.26
CA ARG A 50 -0.77 -3.49 15.21
C ARG A 50 -0.50 -4.28 16.48
N ASP A 51 0.24 -5.38 16.37
CA ASP A 51 0.57 -6.26 17.50
C ASP A 51 1.78 -5.73 18.29
N THR A 52 2.69 -5.00 17.65
CA THR A 52 3.83 -4.35 18.31
C THR A 52 3.50 -2.97 18.86
N GLY A 53 2.61 -2.23 18.18
CA GLY A 53 2.31 -0.82 18.47
C GLY A 53 3.37 0.14 17.92
N TYR A 54 4.20 -0.31 16.97
CA TYR A 54 5.23 0.54 16.40
C TYR A 54 5.71 0.10 15.02
N ILE A 55 6.29 1.04 14.28
CA ILE A 55 6.90 0.83 12.97
C ILE A 55 8.39 1.11 13.08
N THR A 56 9.20 0.16 12.60
CA THR A 56 10.66 0.33 12.50
C THR A 56 11.09 0.48 11.04
N PRO A 57 12.26 1.11 10.77
CA PRO A 57 12.79 1.22 9.42
C PRO A 57 13.02 -0.15 8.76
N ASP A 58 13.44 -1.15 9.54
CA ASP A 58 13.68 -2.50 9.04
C ASP A 58 12.38 -3.16 8.58
N MET A 59 11.32 -3.11 9.39
CA MET A 59 9.99 -3.65 9.03
C MET A 59 9.46 -3.02 7.75
N TYR A 60 9.59 -1.70 7.61
CA TYR A 60 9.15 -1.00 6.41
C TYR A 60 10.02 -1.36 5.20
N SER A 61 11.35 -1.40 5.34
CA SER A 61 12.25 -1.77 4.26
C SER A 61 12.04 -3.21 3.78
N GLU A 62 11.80 -4.14 4.70
CA GLU A 62 11.49 -5.53 4.40
C GLU A 62 10.18 -5.64 3.63
N PHE A 63 9.16 -4.90 4.06
CA PHE A 63 7.88 -4.81 3.37
C PHE A 63 8.05 -4.30 1.93
N ILE A 64 8.76 -3.20 1.73
CA ILE A 64 9.03 -2.63 0.39
C ILE A 64 9.82 -3.61 -0.48
N ASN A 65 10.83 -4.29 0.07
CA ASN A 65 11.63 -5.27 -0.67
C ASN A 65 10.79 -6.48 -1.11
N ARG A 66 9.90 -6.97 -0.24
CA ARG A 66 9.06 -8.14 -0.56
C ARG A 66 7.97 -7.83 -1.58
N ILE A 67 7.32 -6.67 -1.50
CA ILE A 67 6.38 -6.27 -2.55
C ILE A 67 7.13 -5.97 -3.86
N GLY A 68 8.32 -5.36 -3.79
CA GLY A 68 9.14 -5.07 -4.98
C GLY A 68 9.68 -6.34 -5.67
N ALA A 69 9.78 -7.46 -4.95
CA ALA A 69 10.19 -8.74 -5.52
C ALA A 69 9.19 -9.32 -6.53
N THR A 70 7.96 -8.80 -6.62
CA THR A 70 7.00 -9.20 -7.68
C THR A 70 7.38 -8.66 -9.06
N GLY A 71 8.35 -7.74 -9.14
CA GLY A 71 8.81 -7.13 -10.40
C GLY A 71 7.99 -5.90 -10.85
N ASN A 72 6.94 -5.55 -10.10
CA ASN A 72 6.18 -4.32 -10.32
C ASN A 72 6.66 -3.22 -9.36
N THR A 73 6.50 -1.96 -9.78
CA THR A 73 6.71 -0.81 -8.90
C THR A 73 5.39 -0.48 -8.21
N TYR A 74 5.47 -0.11 -6.93
CA TYR A 74 4.29 0.21 -6.13
C TYR A 74 4.44 1.57 -5.46
N ASN A 75 3.33 2.29 -5.35
CA ASN A 75 3.13 3.42 -4.47
C ASN A 75 2.46 2.92 -3.19
N VAL A 76 3.12 3.11 -2.05
CA VAL A 76 2.63 2.71 -0.74
C VAL A 76 2.22 3.96 0.01
N ARG A 77 1.00 3.99 0.54
CA ARG A 77 0.48 5.06 1.38
C ARG A 77 0.16 4.54 2.77
N LEU A 78 0.79 5.16 3.77
CA LEU A 78 0.54 4.88 5.18
C LEU A 78 -0.40 5.93 5.76
N SER A 79 -1.27 5.53 6.68
CA SER A 79 -2.14 6.46 7.41
C SER A 79 -2.36 5.96 8.81
N HIS A 80 -2.10 6.82 9.79
CA HIS A 80 -2.30 6.53 11.20
C HIS A 80 -3.31 7.54 11.78
N ILE A 81 -4.38 7.05 12.37
CA ILE A 81 -5.42 7.87 13.01
C ILE A 81 -5.26 7.71 14.51
N LYS A 82 -4.68 8.72 15.13
CA LYS A 82 -4.47 8.78 16.57
C LYS A 82 -5.72 9.27 17.28
N ARG A 83 -6.18 8.52 18.29
CA ARG A 83 -7.28 8.94 19.16
C ARG A 83 -6.71 9.75 20.33
N SER A 84 -7.09 11.02 20.44
CA SER A 84 -6.73 11.88 21.57
C SER A 84 -7.96 12.20 22.41
N VAL A 85 -7.85 12.03 23.72
CA VAL A 85 -8.91 12.35 24.68
C VAL A 85 -8.54 13.63 25.40
N ASN A 86 -9.25 14.71 25.09
CA ASN A 86 -8.98 16.03 25.65
C ASN A 86 -10.04 16.37 26.70
N PRO A 87 -9.67 16.77 27.93
CA PRO A 87 -10.62 17.22 28.92
C PRO A 87 -11.28 18.54 28.50
N VAL A 88 -12.60 18.63 28.58
CA VAL A 88 -13.35 19.86 28.31
C VAL A 88 -13.32 20.73 29.56
N TYR A 89 -12.89 21.98 29.40
CA TYR A 89 -12.88 22.98 30.47
C TYR A 89 -13.95 24.03 30.21
N ASN A 90 -14.78 24.31 31.22
CA ASN A 90 -15.72 25.42 31.19
C ASN A 90 -15.06 26.67 31.78
N GLN A 91 -15.27 27.81 31.13
CA GLN A 91 -14.92 29.11 31.73
C GLN A 91 -16.11 29.61 32.55
N ILE A 92 -15.98 29.56 33.88
CA ILE A 92 -16.91 30.20 34.80
C ILE A 92 -16.12 31.29 35.55
N GLY A 93 -16.47 32.55 35.31
CA GLY A 93 -15.92 33.68 36.06
C GLY A 93 -14.41 33.95 35.90
N GLY A 94 -13.80 33.53 34.79
CA GLY A 94 -12.37 33.76 34.50
C GLY A 94 -11.41 32.67 34.98
N GLY A 95 -11.92 31.62 35.64
CA GLY A 95 -11.18 30.39 35.93
C GLY A 95 -11.60 29.26 34.99
N LEU A 96 -10.64 28.42 34.56
CA LEU A 96 -10.92 27.18 33.84
C LEU A 96 -11.29 26.10 34.85
N THR A 97 -12.54 25.65 34.87
CA THR A 97 -12.99 24.52 35.69
C THR A 97 -13.20 23.30 34.79
N PHE A 98 -12.71 22.13 35.23
CA PHE A 98 -12.90 20.88 34.49
C PHE A 98 -14.40 20.52 34.47
N SER A 99 -14.95 20.24 33.28
CA SER A 99 -16.39 20.02 33.06
C SER A 99 -16.84 18.57 33.24
N ASP A 100 -15.97 17.66 33.69
CA ASP A 100 -16.22 16.21 33.76
C ASP A 100 -16.53 15.54 32.40
N GLU A 101 -16.37 16.29 31.32
CA GLU A 101 -16.57 15.85 29.94
C GLU A 101 -15.22 15.68 29.23
N TYR A 102 -15.14 14.66 28.39
CA TYR A 102 -13.97 14.35 27.58
C TYR A 102 -14.34 14.38 26.10
N GLU A 103 -13.63 15.19 25.32
CA GLU A 103 -13.76 15.23 23.87
C GLU A 103 -12.77 14.25 23.22
N ILE A 104 -13.28 13.38 22.35
CA ILE A 104 -12.45 12.46 21.57
C ILE A 104 -12.16 13.09 20.21
N THR A 105 -10.92 13.48 19.99
CA THR A 105 -10.44 13.99 18.71
C THR A 105 -9.63 12.91 17.98
N HIS A 106 -9.71 12.92 16.65
CA HIS A 106 -8.97 12.00 15.79
C HIS A 106 -7.95 12.80 14.96
N ILE A 107 -6.67 12.54 15.19
CA ILE A 107 -5.57 13.21 14.48
C ILE A 107 -5.06 12.25 13.40
N ASN A 108 -5.16 12.67 12.14
CA ASN A 108 -4.62 11.90 11.02
C ASN A 108 -3.16 12.26 10.78
N HIS A 109 -2.29 11.27 10.92
CA HIS A 109 -0.89 11.31 10.52
C HIS A 109 -0.75 10.63 9.15
N GLY A 110 -0.21 11.37 8.20
CA GLY A 110 0.02 10.89 6.85
C GLY A 110 1.33 10.10 6.73
N GLU A 111 1.55 9.53 5.56
CA GLU A 111 2.77 8.82 5.21
C GLU A 111 4.04 9.66 5.44
N TYR A 112 4.01 10.94 5.06
CA TYR A 112 5.15 11.85 5.23
C TYR A 112 5.59 11.97 6.69
N ASP A 113 4.64 12.07 7.63
CA ASP A 113 4.94 12.19 9.06
C ASP A 113 5.58 10.92 9.60
N ILE A 114 5.06 9.76 9.19
CA ILE A 114 5.58 8.44 9.58
C ILE A 114 6.99 8.24 9.00
N LEU A 115 7.18 8.49 7.71
CA LEU A 115 8.46 8.29 7.02
C LEU A 115 9.55 9.24 7.52
N ASN A 116 9.21 10.46 7.94
CA ASN A 116 10.19 11.39 8.52
C ASN A 116 10.76 10.88 9.85
N VAL A 117 9.97 10.14 10.63
CA VAL A 117 10.44 9.49 11.87
C VAL A 117 11.32 8.28 11.56
N LEU A 118 10.93 7.48 10.56
CA LEU A 118 11.70 6.29 10.16
C LEU A 118 13.04 6.64 9.49
N TYR A 119 13.06 7.69 8.67
CA TYR A 119 14.20 8.14 7.87
C TYR A 119 14.48 9.63 8.11
N PRO A 120 14.98 10.01 9.30
CA PRO A 120 15.34 11.39 9.56
C PRO A 120 16.50 11.81 8.65
N LYS A 121 16.51 13.08 8.24
CA LYS A 121 17.56 13.65 7.36
C LYS A 121 18.97 13.63 7.98
N ASN A 122 19.07 13.42 9.30
CA ASN A 122 20.34 13.31 10.01
C ASN A 122 20.82 11.86 10.05
N THR A 123 21.80 11.54 9.19
CA THR A 123 22.37 10.20 8.97
C THR A 123 23.27 9.69 10.11
N SER A 124 23.39 10.41 11.22
CA SER A 124 24.29 10.05 12.34
C SER A 124 23.71 8.98 13.27
N VAL A 125 22.46 8.56 13.06
CA VAL A 125 21.74 7.64 13.94
C VAL A 125 21.63 6.25 13.29
N SER A 126 22.07 5.22 14.01
CA SER A 126 21.96 3.82 13.59
C SER A 126 20.52 3.43 13.28
N VAL A 127 20.32 2.49 12.36
CA VAL A 127 18.99 1.98 11.96
C VAL A 127 18.20 1.39 13.13
N ASN A 128 18.92 0.88 14.13
CA ASN A 128 18.34 0.22 15.32
C ASN A 128 18.09 1.16 16.51
N ASP A 129 18.30 2.48 16.34
CA ASP A 129 18.04 3.40 17.45
C ASP A 129 16.53 3.56 17.69
N LYS A 130 16.13 3.59 18.96
CA LYS A 130 14.73 3.75 19.39
C LYS A 130 14.13 5.07 18.90
N THR A 131 14.96 6.07 18.64
CA THR A 131 14.54 7.39 18.13
C THR A 131 13.99 7.37 16.71
N ARG A 132 14.28 6.31 15.92
CA ARG A 132 13.81 6.13 14.54
C ARG A 132 12.57 5.24 14.44
N ARG A 133 11.97 4.90 15.57
CA ARG A 133 10.77 4.07 15.66
C ARG A 133 9.55 4.99 15.75
N TYR A 134 8.54 4.72 14.91
CA TYR A 134 7.27 5.42 14.99
C TYR A 134 6.35 4.64 15.93
N ASP A 135 6.01 5.21 17.08
CA ASP A 135 5.14 4.59 18.08
C ASP A 135 3.67 4.95 17.85
N MET A 136 2.79 3.98 18.07
CA MET A 136 1.34 4.09 17.99
C MET A 136 0.71 3.63 19.30
N GLY A 137 -0.35 4.29 19.74
CA GLY A 137 -1.05 3.96 20.97
C GLY A 137 -2.05 2.83 20.78
N MET A 138 -2.37 2.12 21.87
CA MET A 138 -3.47 1.17 21.84
C MET A 138 -4.80 1.88 21.53
N GLY A 139 -5.56 1.35 20.57
CA GLY A 139 -6.83 1.94 20.14
C GLY A 139 -6.73 2.93 18.99
N ASP A 140 -5.52 3.25 18.51
CA ASP A 140 -5.32 4.00 17.28
C ASP A 140 -5.63 3.12 16.05
N LEU A 141 -5.95 3.73 14.91
CA LEU A 141 -6.20 3.01 13.65
C LEU A 141 -5.02 3.18 12.69
N PHE A 142 -4.54 2.08 12.15
CA PHE A 142 -3.47 2.07 11.14
C PHE A 142 -3.97 1.50 9.83
N PHE A 143 -3.66 2.16 8.71
CA PHE A 143 -4.03 1.76 7.37
C PHE A 143 -2.84 1.84 6.42
N VAL A 144 -2.75 0.85 5.53
CA VAL A 144 -1.75 0.74 4.48
C VAL A 144 -2.47 0.49 3.16
N GLU A 145 -2.12 1.28 2.16
CA GLU A 145 -2.66 1.20 0.82
C GLU A 145 -1.52 1.05 -0.17
N VAL A 146 -1.60 0.05 -1.04
CA VAL A 146 -0.58 -0.26 -2.03
C VAL A 146 -1.22 -0.22 -3.41
N LYS A 147 -0.66 0.58 -4.30
CA LYS A 147 -1.07 0.72 -5.70
C LYS A 147 0.10 0.41 -6.61
N ASN A 148 -0.11 -0.30 -7.71
CA ASN A 148 0.93 -0.35 -8.74
C ASN A 148 1.15 1.05 -9.34
N ASN A 149 2.41 1.38 -9.57
CA ASN A 149 2.81 2.60 -10.27
C ASN A 149 2.96 2.29 -11.76
N GLY A 150 2.09 2.84 -12.60
CA GLY A 150 2.06 2.55 -14.04
C GLY A 150 1.35 1.23 -14.38
N LYS A 151 1.52 0.74 -15.61
CA LYS A 151 0.80 -0.43 -16.14
C LYS A 151 1.54 -1.73 -15.89
N THR A 152 0.82 -2.79 -15.51
CA THR A 152 1.37 -4.15 -15.53
C THR A 152 1.59 -4.63 -16.96
N MET A 153 2.42 -5.68 -17.13
CA MET A 153 2.65 -6.25 -18.46
C MET A 153 1.35 -6.75 -19.11
N ALA A 154 0.44 -7.33 -18.32
CA ALA A 154 -0.87 -7.77 -18.83
C ALA A 154 -1.68 -6.59 -19.36
N THR A 155 -1.72 -5.48 -18.60
CA THR A 155 -2.44 -4.26 -18.98
C THR A 155 -1.81 -3.62 -20.22
N ALA A 156 -0.49 -3.57 -20.31
CA ALA A 156 0.21 -3.01 -21.47
C ALA A 156 -0.07 -3.78 -22.78
N ILE A 157 -0.04 -5.12 -22.74
CA ILE A 157 -0.36 -5.94 -23.93
C ILE A 157 -1.85 -5.84 -24.28
N ARG A 158 -2.73 -5.82 -23.28
CA ARG A 158 -4.17 -5.64 -23.47
C ARG A 158 -4.48 -4.29 -24.14
N ASP A 159 -3.88 -3.22 -23.64
CA ASP A 159 -4.02 -1.87 -24.18
C ASP A 159 -3.51 -1.77 -25.62
N MET A 160 -2.35 -2.38 -25.92
CA MET A 160 -1.82 -2.50 -27.28
C MET A 160 -2.80 -3.22 -28.21
N MET A 161 -3.41 -4.33 -27.77
CA MET A 161 -4.32 -5.14 -28.60
C MET A 161 -5.65 -4.43 -28.87
N PHE A 162 -6.21 -3.77 -27.86
CA PHE A 162 -7.51 -3.10 -27.97
C PHE A 162 -7.41 -1.63 -28.42
N PHE A 163 -6.20 -1.13 -28.70
CA PHE A 163 -5.94 0.28 -28.98
C PHE A 163 -6.57 1.19 -27.92
N LYS A 164 -6.39 0.83 -26.64
CA LYS A 164 -6.90 1.55 -25.47
C LYS A 164 -5.76 2.04 -24.61
N ASP A 165 -6.03 3.08 -23.84
CA ASP A 165 -5.12 3.60 -22.83
C ASP A 165 -5.81 3.48 -21.47
N THR A 166 -5.53 2.40 -20.74
CA THR A 166 -6.12 2.14 -19.43
C THR A 166 -5.24 2.75 -18.34
N ASP A 167 -5.74 3.77 -17.64
CA ASP A 167 -5.02 4.48 -16.58
C ASP A 167 -5.30 3.92 -15.15
N SER A 168 -6.12 2.88 -15.05
CA SER A 168 -6.47 2.29 -13.75
C SER A 168 -5.35 1.39 -13.21
N PRO A 169 -5.05 1.45 -11.90
CA PRO A 169 -4.15 0.49 -11.27
C PRO A 169 -4.74 -0.92 -11.40
N ALA A 170 -3.98 -1.86 -11.96
CA ALA A 170 -4.35 -3.26 -12.03
C ALA A 170 -4.25 -3.95 -10.65
N ILE A 171 -3.38 -3.45 -9.77
CA ILE A 171 -3.13 -3.99 -8.43
C ILE A 171 -3.42 -2.90 -7.40
N PHE A 172 -4.52 -3.07 -6.67
CA PHE A 172 -4.93 -2.19 -5.58
C PHE A 172 -5.22 -3.02 -4.33
N VAL A 173 -4.41 -2.83 -3.29
CA VAL A 173 -4.55 -3.52 -2.01
C VAL A 173 -4.67 -2.49 -0.89
N ARG A 174 -5.61 -2.70 0.02
CA ARG A 174 -5.72 -1.93 1.25
C ARG A 174 -5.89 -2.87 2.43
N SER A 175 -5.06 -2.68 3.44
CA SER A 175 -5.16 -3.38 4.72
C SER A 175 -5.11 -2.36 5.86
N GLY A 176 -5.69 -2.70 7.00
CA GLY A 176 -5.68 -1.83 8.17
C GLY A 176 -6.49 -2.37 9.32
N GLY A 177 -6.42 -1.68 10.44
CA GLY A 177 -7.18 -2.01 11.63
C GLY A 177 -6.69 -1.28 12.88
N MET A 178 -7.34 -1.59 13.99
CA MET A 178 -7.00 -1.03 15.30
C MET A 178 -5.72 -1.66 15.84
N VAL A 179 -4.83 -0.82 16.39
CA VAL A 179 -3.62 -1.21 17.12
C VAL A 179 -4.03 -1.84 18.45
N ARG A 180 -3.52 -3.05 18.71
CA ARG A 180 -3.96 -3.91 19.83
C ARG A 180 -3.07 -3.78 21.05
N ASN A 181 -1.82 -3.39 20.86
CA ASN A 181 -0.82 -3.37 21.91
C ASN A 181 0.02 -2.11 21.80
N GLU A 182 0.52 -1.63 22.94
CA GLU A 182 1.48 -0.54 23.03
C GLU A 182 2.67 -1.02 23.87
N THR A 183 3.88 -0.95 23.32
CA THR A 183 5.08 -1.31 24.07
C THR A 183 5.57 -0.08 24.83
N TYR A 184 5.32 -0.03 26.15
CA TYR A 184 5.93 0.91 27.09
C TYR A 184 7.38 0.52 27.45
#